data_AF-A0A7Z9G183-F1
#
_entry.id   AF-A0A7Z9G183-F1
#
_cell.length_a   1.000
_cell.length_b   1.000
_cell.length_c   1.000
_cell.angle_alpha   90.00
_cell.angle_beta   90.00
_cell.angle_gamma   90.00
#
_symmetry.space_group_name_H-M   'P 1'
#
loop_
_entity.id
_entity.type
_entity.pdbx_description
1 polymer ?
#
loop_
_entity_poly.entity_id
_entity_poly.type
_entity_poly.pdbx_seq_one_letter_code
_entity_poly.pdbx_strand_id
1 'polypeptide(L)'
;MKIKMYISSILALVLISGVLQVFAAGDKSEGLVFYYDYSETKGDSVPDLSGHGYDGKIIGDVKIADDPNRGKVAEFKSGSYLELDHEKIKAD
;
A
#
# COMPACT_ATOMS: atom_id res chain seq x y z
N MET A 1 20.00 20.42 -40.65
CA MET A 1 19.96 18.96 -40.37
C MET A 1 20.59 18.60 -39.02
N LYS A 2 21.79 19.12 -38.69
CA LYS A 2 22.50 18.81 -37.43
C LYS A 2 21.72 19.17 -36.14
N ILE A 3 21.08 20.35 -36.10
CA ILE A 3 20.30 20.82 -34.93
C ILE A 3 19.10 19.92 -34.62
N LYS A 4 18.35 19.49 -35.64
CA LYS A 4 17.19 18.59 -35.49
C LYS A 4 17.62 17.20 -35.00
N MET A 5 18.82 16.76 -35.40
CA MET A 5 19.46 15.53 -34.92
C MET A 5 19.85 15.62 -33.43
N TYR A 6 20.45 16.74 -33.00
CA TYR A 6 20.80 16.94 -31.58
C TYR A 6 19.57 17.03 -30.67
N ILE A 7 18.50 17.69 -31.09
CA ILE A 7 17.24 17.75 -30.33
C ILE A 7 16.65 16.35 -30.17
N SER A 8 16.66 15.53 -31.23
CA SER A 8 16.17 14.15 -31.16
C SER A 8 17.03 13.27 -30.25
N SER A 9 18.35 13.46 -30.24
CA SER A 9 19.26 12.73 -29.35
C SER A 9 19.10 13.14 -27.88
N ILE A 10 18.88 14.43 -27.59
CA ILE A 10 18.62 14.93 -26.23
C ILE A 10 17.28 14.38 -25.72
N LEU A 11 16.23 14.39 -26.55
CA LEU A 11 14.92 13.84 -26.18
C LEU A 11 15.00 12.34 -25.88
N ALA A 12 15.76 11.57 -26.67
CA ALA A 12 16.01 10.16 -26.40
C ALA A 12 16.76 9.93 -25.07
N LEU A 13 17.77 10.76 -24.76
CA LEU A 13 18.52 10.67 -23.50
C LEU A 13 17.64 10.95 -22.28
N VAL A 14 16.76 11.95 -22.37
CA VAL A 14 15.80 12.29 -21.30
C VAL A 14 14.83 11.13 -21.06
N LEU A 15 14.27 10.55 -22.12
CA LEU A 15 13.39 9.38 -22.00
C LEU A 15 14.09 8.18 -21.36
N ILE A 16 15.36 7.91 -21.72
CA ILE A 16 16.14 6.80 -21.14
C ILE A 16 16.46 7.07 -19.65
N SER A 17 16.78 8.31 -19.29
CA SER A 17 17.08 8.67 -17.89
C SER A 17 15.87 8.53 -16.96
N GLY A 18 14.65 8.81 -17.43
CA GLY A 18 13.42 8.67 -16.62
C GLY A 18 13.11 7.23 -16.21
N VAL A 19 13.45 6.24 -17.05
CA VAL A 19 13.21 4.80 -16.75
C VAL A 19 14.17 4.29 -15.67
N LEU A 20 15.38 4.86 -15.56
CA LEU A 20 16.39 4.41 -14.59
C LEU A 20 16.11 4.86 -13.15
N GLN A 21 15.32 5.92 -12.95
CA GLN A 21 15.02 6.43 -11.60
C GLN A 21 14.02 5.57 -10.82
N VAL A 22 13.28 4.69 -11.50
CA VAL A 22 12.21 3.88 -10.88
C VAL A 22 12.76 2.74 -10.01
N PHE A 23 13.97 2.25 -10.29
CA PHE A 23 14.56 1.09 -9.61
C PHE A 23 15.42 1.42 -8.39
N ALA A 24 15.67 2.71 -8.11
CA ALA A 24 16.55 3.13 -7.01
C ALA A 24 15.82 3.36 -5.68
N ALA A 25 14.49 3.42 -5.69
CA ALA A 25 13.70 3.35 -4.47
C ALA A 25 13.64 1.87 -4.06
N GLY A 26 14.46 1.46 -3.08
CA GLY A 26 14.37 0.13 -2.50
C GLY A 26 12.93 -0.19 -2.09
N ASP A 27 12.50 -1.42 -2.35
CA ASP A 27 11.16 -1.86 -2.05
C ASP A 27 10.91 -1.78 -0.54
N LYS A 28 10.01 -0.88 -0.12
CA LYS A 28 9.67 -0.69 1.30
C LYS A 28 8.78 -1.80 1.85
N SER A 29 8.43 -2.78 1.02
CA SER A 29 7.65 -3.94 1.43
C SER A 29 8.50 -5.09 2.00
N GLU A 30 9.84 -4.96 2.05
CA GLU A 30 10.67 -6.00 2.65
C GLU A 30 10.28 -6.21 4.13
N GLY A 31 9.80 -7.41 4.44
CA GLY A 31 9.28 -7.78 5.76
C GLY A 31 7.86 -7.27 6.08
N LEU A 32 7.18 -6.59 5.14
CA LEU A 32 5.79 -6.17 5.32
C LEU A 32 4.87 -7.39 5.19
N VAL A 33 4.22 -7.78 6.28
CA VAL A 33 3.30 -8.94 6.26
C VAL A 33 1.89 -8.52 5.80
N PHE A 34 1.32 -7.48 6.40
CA PHE A 34 0.01 -6.92 6.06
C PHE A 34 0.00 -5.40 6.28
N TYR A 35 -0.92 -4.69 5.60
CA TYR A 35 -1.07 -3.24 5.75
C TYR A 35 -2.55 -2.83 5.68
N TYR A 36 -3.03 -2.16 6.72
CA TYR A 36 -4.39 -1.60 6.79
C TYR A 36 -4.31 -0.09 6.93
N ASP A 37 -4.85 0.65 5.97
CA ASP A 37 -4.91 2.12 6.02
C ASP A 37 -6.23 2.63 6.64
N TYR A 38 -7.17 1.73 6.89
CA TYR A 38 -8.51 2.01 7.44
C TYR A 38 -9.30 3.05 6.62
N SER A 39 -9.05 3.18 5.33
CA SER A 39 -9.79 4.09 4.45
C SER A 39 -11.26 3.71 4.31
N GLU A 40 -11.54 2.41 4.20
CA GLU A 40 -12.87 1.83 4.12
C GLU A 40 -12.95 0.40 4.71
N THR A 41 -14.17 -0.10 4.89
CA THR A 41 -14.44 -1.51 5.19
C THR A 41 -15.20 -2.14 4.03
N LYS A 42 -15.02 -3.44 3.84
CA LYS A 42 -15.75 -4.25 2.87
C LYS A 42 -16.57 -5.30 3.60
N GLY A 43 -17.81 -4.96 3.94
CA GLY A 43 -18.62 -5.77 4.85
C GLY A 43 -17.95 -5.83 6.22
N ASP A 44 -17.80 -7.03 6.78
CA ASP A 44 -17.17 -7.26 8.08
C ASP A 44 -15.65 -7.45 7.98
N SER A 45 -14.98 -6.75 7.07
CA SER A 45 -13.53 -6.90 6.86
C SER A 45 -12.85 -5.58 6.50
N VAL A 46 -11.60 -5.45 6.93
CA VAL A 46 -10.67 -4.37 6.56
C VAL A 46 -9.73 -4.90 5.48
N PRO A 47 -9.70 -4.30 4.27
CA PRO A 47 -8.86 -4.78 3.17
C PRO A 47 -7.37 -4.68 3.46
N ASP A 48 -6.62 -5.75 3.18
CA ASP A 48 -5.15 -5.72 3.20
C ASP A 48 -4.59 -5.10 1.91
N LEU A 49 -3.81 -4.04 2.08
CA LEU A 49 -3.19 -3.27 1.00
C LEU A 49 -1.71 -3.61 0.81
N SER A 50 -1.17 -4.60 1.53
CA SER A 50 0.19 -5.10 1.28
C SER A 50 0.29 -5.89 -0.02
N GLY A 51 -0.83 -6.43 -0.53
CA GLY A 51 -0.89 -7.30 -1.69
C GLY A 51 -0.80 -8.80 -1.38
N HIS A 52 -0.74 -9.18 -0.10
CA HIS A 52 -0.69 -10.58 0.34
C HIS A 52 -2.07 -11.22 0.56
N GLY A 53 -3.14 -10.41 0.62
CA GLY A 53 -4.52 -10.90 0.69
C GLY A 53 -4.93 -11.32 2.10
N TYR A 54 -4.30 -10.73 3.12
CA TYR A 54 -4.62 -10.97 4.52
C TYR A 54 -5.70 -10.00 5.01
N ASP A 55 -6.88 -9.99 4.38
CA ASP A 55 -7.99 -9.12 4.83
C ASP A 55 -8.35 -9.42 6.30
N GLY A 56 -8.39 -8.37 7.13
CA GLY A 56 -8.66 -8.50 8.55
C GLY A 56 -10.16 -8.59 8.82
N LYS A 57 -10.65 -9.72 9.30
CA LYS A 57 -12.07 -9.90 9.65
C LYS A 57 -12.38 -9.17 10.94
N ILE A 58 -13.44 -8.36 10.96
CA ILE A 58 -13.84 -7.58 12.11
C ILE A 58 -14.56 -8.48 13.12
N ILE A 59 -14.06 -8.51 14.35
CA ILE A 59 -14.72 -9.15 15.49
C ILE A 59 -15.05 -8.10 16.53
N GLY A 60 -16.33 -7.99 16.90
CA GLY A 60 -16.81 -7.00 17.85
C GLY A 60 -17.20 -5.67 17.19
N ASP A 61 -16.94 -4.55 17.89
CA ASP A 61 -17.29 -3.20 17.47
C ASP A 61 -16.01 -2.44 17.09
N VAL A 62 -15.73 -2.47 15.79
CA VAL A 62 -14.66 -1.70 15.14
C VAL A 62 -15.30 -0.75 14.15
N LYS A 63 -14.99 0.54 14.25
CA LYS A 63 -15.49 1.56 13.33
C LYS A 63 -14.36 2.38 12.76
N ILE A 64 -14.52 2.82 11.51
CA ILE A 64 -13.64 3.81 10.91
C ILE A 64 -14.11 5.21 11.33
N ALA A 65 -13.17 6.02 11.79
CA ALA A 65 -13.39 7.40 12.21
C ALA A 65 -12.41 8.35 11.53
N ASP A 66 -12.78 9.63 11.46
CA ASP A 66 -11.91 10.71 11.01
C ASP A 66 -11.09 11.26 12.20
N ASP A 67 -9.77 11.18 12.11
CA ASP A 67 -8.82 11.82 13.01
C ASP A 67 -8.19 13.04 12.31
N PRO A 68 -8.18 14.23 12.94
CA PRO A 68 -7.72 15.47 12.31
C PRO A 68 -6.23 15.48 11.94
N ASN A 69 -5.41 14.62 12.55
CA ASN A 69 -3.97 14.56 12.33
C ASN A 69 -3.55 13.32 11.53
N ARG A 70 -4.34 12.25 11.58
CA ARG A 70 -3.99 10.93 11.03
C ARG A 70 -4.85 10.51 9.82
N GLY A 71 -5.93 11.24 9.53
CA GLY A 71 -6.89 10.84 8.50
C GLY A 71 -7.83 9.76 9.03
N LYS A 72 -8.14 8.75 8.21
CA LYS A 72 -9.01 7.64 8.64
C LYS A 72 -8.27 6.71 9.60
N VAL A 73 -8.93 6.35 10.70
CA VAL A 73 -8.40 5.43 11.72
C VAL A 73 -9.46 4.44 12.15
N ALA A 74 -9.04 3.24 12.58
CA ALA A 74 -9.95 2.30 13.23
C ALA A 74 -10.01 2.54 14.75
N GLU A 75 -11.22 2.69 15.28
CA GLU A 75 -11.50 2.70 16.71
C GLU A 75 -12.01 1.33 17.15
N PHE A 76 -11.35 0.72 18.14
CA PHE A 76 -11.69 -0.58 18.69
C PHE A 76 -12.31 -0.42 20.07
N LYS A 77 -13.55 -0.89 20.26
CA LYS A 77 -14.10 -1.03 21.62
C LYS A 77 -13.44 -2.21 22.34
N SER A 78 -13.50 -2.19 23.67
CA SER A 78 -12.98 -3.28 24.52
C SER A 78 -13.51 -4.64 24.05
N GLY A 79 -12.60 -5.59 23.83
CA GLY A 79 -12.91 -6.93 23.33
C GLY A 79 -13.04 -7.06 21.80
N SER A 80 -12.86 -5.97 21.05
CA SER A 80 -12.92 -5.98 19.58
C SER A 80 -11.53 -6.09 18.96
N TYR A 81 -11.40 -6.77 17.83
CA TYR A 81 -10.12 -7.01 17.16
C TYR A 81 -10.32 -7.34 15.66
N LEU A 82 -9.22 -7.31 14.90
CA LEU A 82 -9.17 -7.91 13.57
C LEU A 82 -8.63 -9.33 13.69
N GLU A 83 -9.40 -10.30 13.22
CA GLU A 83 -9.01 -11.69 13.10
C GLU A 83 -8.31 -11.90 11.76
N LEU A 84 -7.07 -12.39 11.81
CA LEU A 84 -6.34 -12.82 10.63
C LEU A 84 -6.53 -14.31 10.41
N ASP A 85 -6.70 -14.70 9.16
CA ASP A 85 -6.73 -16.11 8.78
C ASP A 85 -5.34 -16.72 8.87
N HIS A 86 -5.05 -17.30 10.04
CA HIS A 86 -3.78 -17.95 10.34
C HIS A 86 -3.41 -19.11 9.42
N GLU A 87 -4.36 -19.73 8.71
CA GLU A 87 -4.07 -20.79 7.74
C GLU A 87 -3.49 -20.22 6.44
N LYS A 88 -3.79 -18.95 6.14
CA LYS A 88 -3.29 -18.26 4.95
C LYS A 88 -1.93 -17.60 5.16
N ILE A 89 -1.59 -17.26 6.41
CA ILE A 89 -0.32 -16.60 6.71
C ILE A 89 0.82 -17.60 6.49
N LYS A 90 1.60 -17.35 5.45
CA LYS A 90 2.84 -18.11 5.22
C LYS A 90 3.88 -17.68 6.25
N ALA A 91 4.45 -18.64 6.96
CA ALA A 91 5.68 -18.41 7.69
C ALA A 91 6.80 -18.12 6.68
N ASP A 92 7.55 -17.08 6.98
CA ASP A 92 8.79 -16.67 6.33
C ASP A 92 9.95 -17.67 6.54
#